data_AF-A0A1C7Z2R1-F1
#
_entry.id   AF-A0A1C7Z2R1-F1
#
_cell.length_a   1.000
_cell.length_b   1.000
_cell.length_c   1.000
_cell.angle_alpha   90.00
_cell.angle_beta   90.00
_cell.angle_gamma   90.00
#
_symmetry.space_group_name_H-M   'P 1'
#
loop_
_entity.id
_entity.type
_entity.pdbx_description
1 polymer ?
#
loop_
_entity_poly.entity_id
_entity_poly.type
_entity_poly.pdbx_seq_one_letter_code
_entity_poly.pdbx_strand_id
1 'polypeptide(L)'
;MKGMLKCVGLSAVLVATTAFAHHGWSEYDSSKALQLQGTIEESGYSHPHGFVRLKTADKTWNVVLAPPSRMENRGLTKEMLKVGNQASVVGYQNRSKPEELRAERITIGDKTTELR
;
A
#
# COMPACT_ATOMS: atom_id res chain seq x y z
N MET A 1 -22.34 28.74 -55.60
CA MET A 1 -22.54 27.28 -55.45
C MET A 1 -21.20 26.58 -55.57
N LYS A 2 -20.88 25.75 -54.57
CA LYS A 2 -19.86 24.69 -54.45
C LYS A 2 -19.25 24.76 -53.04
N GLY A 3 -20.05 24.33 -52.07
CA GLY A 3 -19.58 23.93 -50.75
C GLY A 3 -19.28 22.43 -50.77
N MET A 4 -18.26 22.04 -50.02
CA MET A 4 -17.89 20.67 -49.58
C MET A 4 -16.48 20.85 -48.98
N LEU A 5 -16.07 20.35 -47.82
CA LEU A 5 -16.67 19.52 -46.78
C LEU A 5 -15.72 19.68 -45.58
N LYS A 6 -16.20 20.08 -44.40
CA LYS A 6 -15.37 20.18 -43.20
C LYS A 6 -15.23 18.79 -42.59
N CYS A 7 -14.13 18.09 -42.83
CA CYS A 7 -13.77 16.90 -42.06
C CYS A 7 -13.14 17.36 -40.74
N VAL A 8 -13.97 17.57 -39.71
CA VAL A 8 -13.49 17.66 -38.32
C VAL A 8 -13.23 16.23 -37.86
N GLY A 9 -12.00 15.78 -38.04
CA GLY A 9 -11.52 14.55 -37.41
C GLY A 9 -11.32 14.81 -35.92
N LEU A 10 -12.28 14.42 -35.10
CA LEU A 10 -12.13 14.42 -33.65
C LEU A 10 -11.25 13.22 -33.27
N SER A 11 -9.93 13.42 -33.24
CA SER A 11 -8.99 12.43 -32.71
C SER A 11 -9.31 12.16 -31.24
N ALA A 12 -9.89 10.99 -30.95
CA ALA A 12 -10.05 10.49 -29.60
C ALA A 12 -8.66 10.17 -29.03
N VAL A 13 -8.11 11.09 -28.23
CA VAL A 13 -6.91 10.83 -27.43
C VAL A 13 -7.31 9.87 -26.32
N LEU A 14 -7.07 8.58 -26.54
CA LEU A 14 -7.07 7.57 -25.49
C LEU A 14 -5.89 7.89 -24.56
N VAL A 15 -6.14 8.66 -23.50
CA VAL A 15 -5.23 8.77 -22.37
C VAL A 15 -5.30 7.42 -21.64
N ALA A 16 -4.48 6.48 -22.09
CA ALA A 16 -4.16 5.29 -21.32
C ALA A 16 -3.42 5.78 -20.06
N THR A 17 -4.17 5.97 -18.98
CA THR A 17 -3.57 6.11 -17.65
C THR A 17 -2.93 4.76 -17.35
N THR A 18 -1.61 4.69 -17.50
CA THR A 18 -0.84 3.54 -17.06
C THR A 18 -1.01 3.45 -15.55
N ALA A 19 -1.92 2.57 -15.13
CA ALA A 19 -2.18 2.31 -13.73
C ALA A 19 -0.86 1.88 -13.05
N PHE A 20 -0.60 2.58 -11.94
CA PHE A 20 0.48 2.45 -10.97
C PHE A 20 1.20 1.10 -10.95
N ALA A 21 2.53 1.18 -11.02
CA ALA A 21 3.42 0.04 -10.96
C ALA A 21 3.10 -0.91 -9.77
N HIS A 22 2.76 -2.16 -10.10
CA HIS A 22 2.80 -3.28 -9.17
C HIS A 22 4.26 -3.67 -8.91
N HIS A 23 4.92 -2.96 -8.00
CA HIS A 23 6.27 -3.31 -7.61
C HIS A 23 6.29 -4.54 -6.68
N GLY A 24 7.21 -5.47 -6.98
CA GLY A 24 7.41 -6.69 -6.21
C GLY A 24 8.33 -6.50 -5.00
N TRP A 25 8.74 -7.61 -4.39
CA TRP A 25 9.63 -7.63 -3.23
C TRP A 25 11.06 -7.13 -3.50
N SER A 26 11.48 -7.02 -4.76
CA SER A 26 12.86 -6.63 -5.15
C SER A 26 13.25 -5.21 -4.73
N GLU A 27 12.27 -4.31 -4.56
CA GLU A 27 12.50 -2.93 -4.11
C GLU A 27 12.83 -2.84 -2.62
N TYR A 28 12.68 -3.92 -1.88
CA TYR A 28 12.85 -3.97 -0.44
C TYR A 28 14.15 -4.71 -0.08
N ASP A 29 14.80 -4.27 1.00
CA ASP A 29 15.99 -4.95 1.50
C ASP A 29 15.64 -6.18 2.33
N SER A 30 15.38 -7.30 1.66
CA SER A 30 15.05 -8.57 2.32
C SER A 30 16.16 -9.15 3.19
N SER A 31 17.37 -8.57 3.18
CA SER A 31 18.46 -8.98 4.05
C SER A 31 18.36 -8.40 5.47
N LYS A 32 17.51 -7.39 5.67
CA LYS A 32 17.39 -6.64 6.93
C LYS A 32 15.92 -6.48 7.32
N ALA A 33 15.45 -7.38 8.16
CA ALA A 33 14.14 -7.23 8.77
C ALA A 33 14.16 -6.10 9.81
N LEU A 34 13.16 -5.23 9.74
CA LEU A 34 12.89 -4.21 10.75
C LEU A 34 11.64 -4.60 11.54
N GLN A 35 11.64 -4.22 12.82
CA GLN A 35 10.49 -4.35 13.70
C GLN A 35 10.05 -2.95 14.13
N LEU A 36 8.82 -2.57 13.76
CA LEU A 36 8.23 -1.26 14.06
C LEU A 36 7.08 -1.43 15.05
N GLN A 37 6.94 -0.51 16.00
CA GLN A 37 5.80 -0.42 16.91
C GLN A 37 5.28 1.01 16.93
N GLY A 38 3.97 1.18 16.79
CA GLY A 38 3.41 2.51 16.75
C GLY A 38 1.89 2.56 16.67
N THR A 39 1.38 3.79 16.53
CA THR A 39 -0.04 4.10 16.40
C THR A 39 -0.41 4.25 14.92
N ILE A 40 -1.52 3.67 14.49
CA ILE A 40 -2.06 3.90 13.15
C ILE A 40 -2.66 5.31 13.09
N GLU A 41 -2.12 6.17 12.21
CA GLU A 41 -2.63 7.52 11.95
C GLU A 41 -3.55 7.55 10.71
N GLU A 42 -3.36 6.62 9.78
CA GLU A 42 -4.17 6.47 8.57
C GLU A 42 -4.13 5.00 8.10
N SER A 43 -5.19 4.54 7.46
CA SER A 43 -5.23 3.21 6.85
C SER A 43 -5.92 3.25 5.50
N GLY A 44 -5.30 2.65 4.49
CA GLY A 44 -5.93 2.36 3.20
C GLY A 44 -6.27 0.88 3.08
N TYR A 45 -7.51 0.60 2.71
CA TYR A 45 -8.03 -0.75 2.53
C TYR A 45 -8.62 -0.93 1.13
N SER A 46 -7.82 -0.61 0.11
CA SER A 46 -8.19 -0.70 -1.30
C SER A 46 -7.21 -1.59 -2.07
N HIS A 47 -7.61 -2.02 -3.27
CA HIS A 47 -6.71 -2.71 -4.19
C HIS A 47 -5.68 -1.73 -4.78
N PRO A 48 -4.44 -2.18 -5.07
CA PRO A 48 -3.97 -3.56 -5.02
C PRO A 48 -3.35 -4.02 -3.69
N HIS A 49 -2.97 -3.09 -2.83
CA HIS A 49 -2.40 -3.35 -1.51
C HIS A 49 -3.03 -2.42 -0.49
N GLY A 50 -3.33 -2.95 0.70
CA GLY A 50 -3.62 -2.10 1.84
C GLY A 50 -2.37 -1.38 2.33
N PHE A 51 -2.56 -0.36 3.16
CA PHE A 51 -1.46 0.31 3.85
C PHE A 51 -1.91 0.82 5.22
N VAL A 52 -0.94 1.10 6.09
CA VAL A 52 -1.13 1.97 7.27
C VAL A 52 -0.02 3.02 7.33
N ARG A 53 -0.37 4.25 7.72
CA ARG A 53 0.60 5.23 8.21
C ARG A 53 0.82 4.97 9.69
N LEU A 54 1.97 4.39 10.03
CA LEU A 54 2.32 3.98 11.39
C LEU A 54 3.24 5.01 12.04
N LYS A 55 2.72 5.76 13.01
CA LYS A 55 3.51 6.69 13.81
C LYS A 55 4.32 5.93 14.85
N THR A 56 5.62 5.90 14.66
CA THR A 56 6.60 5.35 15.60
C THR A 56 7.27 6.47 16.39
N ALA A 57 8.24 6.17 17.25
CA ALA A 57 8.90 7.17 18.08
C ALA A 57 9.78 8.15 17.28
N ASP A 58 10.37 7.71 16.16
CA ASP A 58 11.25 8.52 15.31
C ASP A 58 10.48 9.23 14.18
N LYS A 59 9.56 8.52 13.52
CA LYS A 59 8.80 9.06 12.37
C LYS A 59 7.51 8.30 12.08
N THR A 60 6.79 8.74 11.05
CA THR A 60 5.62 8.03 10.52
C THR A 60 6.01 7.21 9.28
N TRP A 61 5.79 5.91 9.34
CA TRP A 61 6.10 4.98 8.25
C TRP A 61 4.89 4.76 7.34
N ASN A 62 5.10 4.69 6.03
CA ASN A 62 4.16 4.08 5.09
C ASN A 62 4.38 2.56 5.08
N VAL A 63 3.54 1.82 5.81
CA VAL A 63 3.61 0.37 5.86
C VAL A 63 2.70 -0.21 4.77
N VAL A 64 3.29 -0.79 3.73
CA VAL A 64 2.59 -1.50 2.66
C VAL A 64 2.20 -2.88 3.15
N LEU A 65 0.90 -3.19 3.12
CA LEU A 65 0.33 -4.46 3.56
C LEU A 65 0.03 -5.38 2.36
N ALA A 66 -0.59 -6.52 2.64
CA ALA A 66 -1.08 -7.43 1.61
C ALA A 66 -2.30 -6.87 0.86
N PRO A 67 -2.71 -7.49 -0.27
CA PRO A 67 -4.01 -7.22 -0.86
C PRO A 67 -5.16 -7.47 0.15
N PRO A 68 -6.24 -6.66 0.13
CA PRO A 68 -7.38 -6.82 1.04
C PRO A 68 -7.92 -8.25 1.16
N SER A 69 -8.06 -8.96 0.04
CA SER A 69 -8.55 -10.34 0.04
C SER A 69 -7.66 -11.30 0.85
N ARG A 70 -6.33 -11.13 0.79
CA ARG A 70 -5.39 -11.92 1.61
C ARG A 70 -5.53 -11.56 3.09
N MET A 71 -5.66 -10.28 3.40
CA MET A 71 -5.82 -9.80 4.78
C MET A 71 -7.11 -10.36 5.40
N GLU A 72 -8.25 -10.22 4.72
CA GLU A 72 -9.54 -10.78 5.18
C GLU A 72 -9.47 -12.30 5.34
N ASN A 73 -8.91 -13.03 4.36
CA ASN A 73 -8.80 -14.49 4.42
C ASN A 73 -7.91 -14.98 5.57
N ARG A 74 -6.98 -14.14 6.05
CA ARG A 74 -6.12 -14.42 7.21
C ARG A 74 -6.66 -13.76 8.50
N GLY A 75 -7.82 -13.13 8.42
CA GLY A 75 -8.54 -12.54 9.53
C GLY A 75 -7.94 -11.24 10.07
N LEU A 76 -7.23 -10.49 9.24
CA LEU A 76 -6.92 -9.08 9.47
C LEU A 76 -7.99 -8.23 8.80
N THR A 77 -8.97 -7.77 9.58
CA THR A 77 -10.11 -7.01 9.06
C THR A 77 -9.78 -5.51 8.99
N LYS A 78 -10.54 -4.77 8.17
CA LYS A 78 -10.45 -3.31 8.12
C LYS A 78 -10.59 -2.64 9.50
N GLU A 79 -11.47 -3.15 10.36
CA GLU A 79 -11.70 -2.61 11.71
C GLU A 79 -10.45 -2.72 12.61
N MET A 80 -9.66 -3.78 12.45
CA MET A 80 -8.40 -3.94 13.19
C MET A 80 -7.37 -2.86 12.82
N LEU A 81 -7.46 -2.29 11.62
CA LEU A 81 -6.55 -1.27 11.09
C LEU A 81 -7.04 0.16 11.34
N LYS A 82 -8.07 0.38 12.17
CA LYS A 82 -8.59 1.72 12.42
C LYS A 82 -7.55 2.65 13.04
N VAL A 83 -7.70 3.94 12.75
CA VAL A 83 -6.90 5.02 13.34
C VAL A 83 -6.97 4.96 14.88
N GLY A 84 -5.82 5.14 15.51
CA GLY A 84 -5.65 5.08 16.97
C GLY A 84 -5.25 3.70 17.51
N ASN A 85 -5.44 2.62 16.75
CA ASN A 85 -4.97 1.29 17.18
C ASN A 85 -3.44 1.22 17.21
N GLN A 86 -2.92 0.46 18.16
CA GLN A 86 -1.50 0.07 18.21
C GLN A 86 -1.24 -1.10 17.27
N ALA A 87 -0.11 -1.06 16.58
CA ALA A 87 0.36 -2.14 15.72
C ALA A 87 1.84 -2.41 15.92
N SER A 88 2.21 -3.69 15.88
CA SER A 88 3.60 -4.13 15.72
C SER A 88 3.77 -4.73 14.34
N VAL A 89 4.77 -4.30 13.59
CA VAL A 89 5.01 -4.76 12.20
C VAL A 89 6.42 -5.30 12.09
N VAL A 90 6.56 -6.48 11.48
CA VAL A 90 7.85 -6.95 10.95
C VAL A 90 7.80 -6.81 9.45
N GLY A 91 8.85 -6.24 8.86
CA GLY A 91 8.95 -6.12 7.42
C GLY A 91 10.30 -5.62 6.96
N TYR A 92 10.34 -5.15 5.72
CA TYR A 92 11.59 -4.79 5.05
C TYR A 92 11.46 -3.39 4.48
N GLN A 93 12.48 -2.56 4.72
CA GLN A 93 12.50 -1.19 4.24
C GLN A 93 12.70 -1.15 2.72
N ASN A 94 12.02 -0.22 2.05
CA ASN A 94 12.28 0.06 0.66
C ASN A 94 13.70 0.65 0.50
N ARG A 95 14.45 0.18 -0.51
CA ARG A 95 15.84 0.59 -0.77
C ARG A 95 15.98 2.08 -1.14
N SER A 96 14.95 2.66 -1.74
CA SER A 96 14.97 4.04 -2.25
C SER A 96 14.00 4.97 -1.52
N LYS A 97 13.06 4.43 -0.74
CA LYS A 97 12.08 5.20 0.04
C LYS A 97 12.26 4.89 1.52
N PRO A 98 13.06 5.66 2.27
CA PRO A 98 13.44 5.33 3.64
C PRO A 98 12.26 5.36 4.64
N GLU A 99 11.10 5.85 4.26
CA GLU A 99 9.88 5.84 5.10
C GLU A 99 8.86 4.78 4.68
N GLU A 100 9.16 3.96 3.67
CA GLU A 100 8.30 2.87 3.21
C GLU A 100 8.83 1.52 3.71
N LEU A 101 7.93 0.71 4.24
CA LEU A 101 8.21 -0.65 4.68
C LEU A 101 7.15 -1.59 4.13
N ARG A 102 7.56 -2.69 3.49
CA ARG A 102 6.62 -3.76 3.14
C ARG A 102 6.54 -4.76 4.27
N ALA A 103 5.34 -4.94 4.80
CA ALA A 103 5.12 -5.82 5.93
C ALA A 103 5.20 -7.29 5.51
N GLU A 104 6.00 -8.06 6.26
CA GLU A 104 5.94 -9.51 6.25
C GLU A 104 4.79 -10.00 7.12
N ARG A 105 4.61 -9.39 8.31
CA ARG A 105 3.49 -9.65 9.22
C ARG A 105 3.16 -8.42 10.05
N ILE A 106 1.93 -8.37 10.52
CA ILE A 106 1.42 -7.33 11.43
C ILE A 106 0.75 -7.98 12.63
N THR A 107 0.92 -7.37 13.80
CA THR A 107 0.27 -7.79 15.05
C THR A 107 -0.59 -6.64 15.57
N ILE A 108 -1.87 -6.92 15.83
CA ILE A 108 -2.84 -6.00 16.43
C ILE A 108 -3.41 -6.69 17.67
N GLY A 109 -3.22 -6.11 18.85
CA GLY A 109 -3.46 -6.83 20.11
C GLY A 109 -2.63 -8.11 20.17
N ASP A 110 -3.27 -9.23 20.49
CA ASP A 110 -2.62 -10.55 20.58
C ASP A 110 -2.59 -11.31 19.25
N LYS A 111 -3.13 -10.73 18.16
CA LYS A 111 -3.26 -11.40 16.87
C LYS A 111 -2.18 -10.97 15.90
N THR A 112 -1.30 -11.91 15.53
CA THR A 112 -0.36 -11.77 14.41
C THR A 112 -0.96 -12.34 13.13
N THR A 113 -0.86 -11.58 12.04
CA THR A 113 -1.29 -11.97 10.70
C THR A 113 -0.09 -11.92 9.75
N GLU A 114 0.23 -13.06 9.14
CA GLU A 114 1.21 -13.13 8.05
C GLU A 114 0.66 -12.44 6.81
N LEU A 115 1.47 -11.61 6.16
CA LEU A 115 1.09 -10.79 5.01
C LEU A 115 1.86 -11.17 3.73
N ARG A 116 3.00 -11.85 3.84
CA ARG A 116 3.75 -12.35 2.68
C ARG A 116 3.06 -13.51 1.97
#